data_AF-A0A7X6A0T9-F1
#
_entry.id   AF-A0A7X6A0T9-F1
#
_cell.length_a   1.000
_cell.length_b   1.000
_cell.length_c   1.000
_cell.angle_alpha   90.00
_cell.angle_beta   90.00
_cell.angle_gamma   90.00
#
_symmetry.space_group_name_H-M   'P 1'
#
loop_
_entity.id
_entity.type
_entity.pdbx_description
1 polymer ?
#
loop_
_entity_poly.entity_id
_entity_poly.type
_entity_poly.pdbx_seq_one_letter_code
_entity_poly.pdbx_strand_id
1 'polypeptide(L)'
;MPEYQALANVVLTCLFLLPPIGLGMMLAGRSRGNRSVLEWARALAIVTIVLAVVYDVAGAVFLLLSEPRDGSWMTPPGAADDPYFYLPVGVGAFLAGLGILVGAVRARYRLG
;
A
#
# COMPACT_ATOMS: atom_id res chain seq x y z
N MET A 1 8.95 4.89 22.24
CA MET A 1 7.93 5.45 21.33
C MET A 1 8.42 5.88 19.94
N PRO A 2 9.71 6.20 19.63
CA PRO A 2 10.09 6.61 18.27
C PRO A 2 10.21 5.47 17.23
N GLU A 3 10.34 4.21 17.67
CA GLU A 3 10.57 3.06 16.78
C GLU A 3 9.35 2.66 15.95
N TYR A 4 8.14 2.72 16.53
CA TYR A 4 6.90 2.41 15.82
C TYR A 4 6.56 3.47 14.77
N GLN A 5 6.88 4.75 15.03
CA GLN A 5 6.76 5.83 14.06
C GLN A 5 7.68 5.62 12.86
N ALA A 6 8.93 5.21 13.12
CA ALA A 6 9.90 4.93 12.06
C ALA A 6 9.42 3.77 11.16
N LEU A 7 8.88 2.70 11.75
CA LEU A 7 8.31 1.59 11.00
C LEU A 7 7.10 2.02 10.16
N ALA A 8 6.16 2.76 10.74
CA ALA A 8 4.98 3.27 10.05
C ALA A 8 5.38 4.17 8.85
N ASN A 9 6.38 5.03 9.04
CA ASN A 9 6.91 5.89 7.98
C ASN A 9 7.58 5.09 6.85
N VAL A 10 8.30 4.02 7.17
CA VAL A 10 8.87 3.12 6.16
C VAL A 10 7.76 2.45 5.35
N VAL A 11 6.73 1.92 6.02
CA VAL A 11 5.58 1.30 5.34
C VAL A 11 4.86 2.31 4.43
N LEU A 12 4.58 3.51 4.94
CA LEU A 12 4.01 4.60 4.15
C LEU A 12 4.86 4.93 2.93
N THR A 13 6.18 5.05 3.11
CA THR A 13 7.12 5.34 2.01
C THR A 13 7.09 4.23 0.96
N CYS A 14 7.05 2.97 1.38
CA CYS A 14 6.88 1.83 0.48
C CYS A 14 5.53 1.88 -0.27
N LEU A 15 4.43 2.21 0.40
CA LEU A 15 3.11 2.34 -0.21
C LEU A 15 3.05 3.46 -1.25
N PHE A 16 3.86 4.52 -1.13
CA PHE A 16 3.95 5.57 -2.14
C PHE A 16 4.92 5.26 -3.28
N LEU A 17 6.01 4.53 -3.03
CA LEU A 17 7.04 4.24 -4.04
C LEU A 17 6.74 3.00 -4.87
N LEU A 18 6.19 1.94 -4.27
CA LEU A 18 5.98 0.67 -4.96
C LEU A 18 4.95 0.77 -6.11
N PRO A 19 3.78 1.43 -5.96
CA PRO A 19 2.82 1.56 -7.06
C PRO A 19 3.38 2.24 -8.32
N PRO A 20 4.01 3.43 -8.28
CA PRO A 20 4.53 4.05 -9.51
C PRO A 20 5.66 3.23 -10.14
N ILE A 21 6.50 2.56 -9.34
CA ILE A 21 7.53 1.64 -9.85
C ILE A 21 6.88 0.45 -10.56
N GLY A 22 5.89 -0.19 -9.92
CA GLY A 22 5.15 -1.32 -10.49
C GLY A 22 4.41 -0.96 -11.77
N LEU A 23 3.80 0.24 -11.81
CA LEU A 23 3.16 0.79 -12.99
C LEU A 23 4.18 1.02 -14.13
N GLY A 24 5.33 1.61 -13.82
CA GLY A 24 6.42 1.81 -14.78
C GLY A 24 6.93 0.51 -15.37
N MET A 25 7.17 -0.51 -14.53
CA MET A 25 7.55 -1.84 -14.97
C MET A 25 6.47 -2.48 -15.83
N MET A 26 5.19 -2.39 -15.44
CA MET A 26 4.08 -2.92 -16.23
C MET A 26 4.03 -2.29 -17.64
N LEU A 27 4.16 -0.96 -17.73
CA LEU A 27 4.14 -0.24 -19.00
C LEU A 27 5.37 -0.58 -19.86
N ALA A 28 6.56 -0.64 -19.26
CA ALA A 28 7.80 -1.00 -19.96
C ALA A 28 7.80 -2.47 -20.43
N GLY A 29 7.30 -3.39 -19.59
CA GLY A 29 7.14 -4.80 -19.93
C GLY A 29 6.14 -5.00 -21.05
N ARG A 30 5.04 -4.26 -21.04
CA ARG A 30 4.03 -4.28 -22.11
C ARG A 30 4.57 -3.70 -23.42
N SER A 31 5.28 -2.56 -23.39
CA SER A 31 5.77 -1.90 -24.61
C SER A 31 6.90 -2.67 -25.29
N ARG A 32 7.77 -3.34 -24.51
CA ARG A 32 8.89 -4.13 -25.02
C ARG A 32 8.57 -5.62 -25.19
N GLY A 33 7.36 -6.06 -24.85
CA GLY A 33 6.98 -7.48 -24.87
C GLY A 33 7.78 -8.37 -23.91
N ASN A 34 8.36 -7.79 -22.85
CA ASN A 34 9.25 -8.51 -21.95
C ASN A 34 8.47 -9.16 -20.79
N ARG A 35 8.33 -10.50 -20.85
CA ARG A 35 7.60 -11.30 -19.86
C ARG A 35 8.20 -11.22 -18.46
N SER A 36 9.53 -11.19 -18.34
CA SER A 36 10.21 -11.13 -17.04
C SER A 36 9.91 -9.82 -16.32
N VAL A 37 9.86 -8.70 -17.04
CA VAL A 37 9.50 -7.39 -16.46
C VAL A 37 8.05 -7.37 -15.97
N LEU A 38 7.14 -8.04 -16.68
CA LEU A 38 5.74 -8.19 -16.25
C LEU A 38 5.59 -9.08 -15.01
N GLU A 39 6.43 -10.11 -14.87
CA GLU A 39 6.50 -10.94 -13.66
C GLU A 39 6.99 -10.13 -12.45
N TRP A 40 8.01 -9.29 -12.63
CA TRP A 40 8.45 -8.36 -11.61
C TRP A 40 7.37 -7.34 -11.24
N ALA A 41 6.68 -6.75 -12.23
CA ALA A 41 5.55 -5.85 -11.98
C ALA A 41 4.44 -6.54 -11.18
N ARG A 42 4.16 -7.81 -11.48
CA ARG A 42 3.21 -8.64 -10.73
C ARG A 42 3.66 -8.88 -9.29
N ALA A 43 4.92 -9.27 -9.07
CA ALA A 43 5.46 -9.51 -7.73
C ALA A 43 5.37 -8.22 -6.89
N LEU A 44 5.74 -7.08 -7.48
CA LEU A 44 5.74 -5.78 -6.84
C LEU A 44 4.30 -5.31 -6.51
N ALA A 45 3.33 -5.61 -7.39
CA ALA A 45 1.91 -5.39 -7.11
C ALA A 45 1.39 -6.24 -5.95
N ILE A 46 1.78 -7.52 -5.86
CA ILE A 46 1.41 -8.41 -4.74
C ILE A 46 1.98 -7.86 -3.43
N VAL A 47 3.26 -7.48 -3.41
CA VAL A 47 3.91 -6.88 -2.23
C VAL A 47 3.17 -5.61 -1.80
N THR A 48 2.81 -4.74 -2.74
CA THR A 48 2.05 -3.51 -2.48
C THR A 48 0.70 -3.81 -1.83
N ILE A 49 -0.04 -4.80 -2.35
CA ILE A 49 -1.33 -5.23 -1.80
C ILE A 49 -1.17 -5.74 -0.37
N VAL A 50 -0.17 -6.60 -0.12
CA VAL A 50 0.08 -7.16 1.21
C VAL A 50 0.43 -6.05 2.20
N LEU A 51 1.34 -5.13 1.83
CA LEU A 51 1.66 -3.99 2.70
C LEU A 51 0.42 -3.11 2.97
N ALA A 52 -0.41 -2.86 1.96
CA ALA A 52 -1.60 -2.05 2.10
C ALA A 52 -2.60 -2.68 3.07
N VAL A 53 -2.86 -3.99 2.92
CA VAL A 53 -3.75 -4.73 3.83
C VAL A 53 -3.21 -4.72 5.26
N VAL A 54 -1.92 -4.99 5.45
CA VAL A 54 -1.31 -4.95 6.80
C VAL A 54 -1.41 -3.56 7.40
N TYR A 55 -1.16 -2.52 6.61
CA TYR A 55 -1.29 -1.13 7.04
C TYR A 55 -2.72 -0.77 7.45
N ASP A 56 -3.71 -1.15 6.63
CA ASP A 56 -5.13 -0.88 6.90
C ASP A 56 -5.63 -1.66 8.12
N VAL A 57 -5.25 -2.93 8.26
CA VAL A 57 -5.62 -3.75 9.42
C VAL A 57 -4.97 -3.20 10.69
N ALA A 58 -3.69 -2.83 10.64
CA ALA A 58 -3.01 -2.22 11.78
C ALA A 58 -3.67 -0.88 12.18
N GLY A 59 -4.00 -0.03 11.19
CA GLY A 59 -4.70 1.23 11.43
C GLY A 59 -6.11 1.02 11.99
N ALA A 60 -6.87 0.06 11.47
CA ALA A 60 -8.21 -0.26 11.95
C ALA A 60 -8.18 -0.83 13.38
N VAL A 61 -7.28 -1.77 13.67
CA VAL A 61 -7.09 -2.32 15.02
C VAL A 61 -6.68 -1.21 15.99
N PHE A 62 -5.78 -0.32 15.57
CA PHE A 62 -5.37 0.83 16.38
C PHE A 62 -6.56 1.73 16.71
N LEU A 63 -7.38 2.10 15.71
CA LEU A 63 -8.57 2.92 15.92
C LEU A 63 -9.62 2.23 16.81
N LEU A 64 -9.76 0.90 16.72
CA LEU A 64 -10.69 0.14 17.57
C LEU A 64 -10.22 0.05 19.02
N LEU A 65 -8.92 -0.04 19.26
CA LEU A 65 -8.32 -0.14 20.60
C LEU A 65 -8.07 1.23 21.25
N SER A 66 -8.16 2.31 20.47
CA SER A 66 -8.01 3.67 20.96
C SER A 66 -9.27 4.11 21.73
N GLU A 67 -9.21 4.07 23.06
CA GLU A 67 -10.27 4.65 23.90
C GLU A 67 -10.28 6.19 23.74
N PRO A 68 -11.45 6.82 23.50
CA PRO A 68 -11.55 8.27 23.41
C PRO A 68 -11.22 8.86 24.78
N ARG A 69 -10.06 9.53 24.88
CA ARG A 69 -9.47 10.02 26.12
C ARG A 69 -10.38 10.99 26.90
N ASP A 70 -11.32 11.65 26.20
CA ASP A 70 -12.23 12.65 26.76
C ASP A 70 -13.72 12.39 26.43
N GLY A 71 -14.11 11.17 25.99
CA GLY A 71 -15.50 10.86 25.58
C GLY A 71 -15.98 11.57 24.30
N SER A 72 -15.15 12.45 23.72
CA SER A 72 -15.35 13.06 22.40
C SER A 72 -14.90 12.10 21.31
N TRP A 73 -15.86 11.56 20.54
CA TRP A 73 -15.60 10.80 19.32
C TRP A 73 -15.10 11.67 18.16
N MET A 74 -15.12 13.00 18.31
CA MET A 74 -14.73 13.96 17.26
C MET A 74 -13.23 14.29 17.27
N THR A 75 -12.53 13.96 18.35
CA THR A 75 -11.09 14.16 18.47
C THR A 75 -10.46 12.77 18.62
N PRO A 76 -9.88 12.19 17.55
CA PRO A 76 -9.15 10.95 17.68
C PRO A 76 -8.06 11.18 18.75
N PRO A 77 -8.02 10.34 19.80
CA PRO A 77 -7.04 10.49 20.86
C PRO A 77 -5.64 10.32 20.27
N GLY A 78 -4.68 11.17 20.66
CA GLY A 78 -3.27 10.92 20.40
C GLY A 78 -2.69 11.39 19.06
N ALA A 79 -3.35 12.29 18.32
CA ALA A 79 -2.82 12.84 17.06
C ALA A 79 -1.39 13.43 17.15
N ALA A 80 -0.84 13.72 18.34
CA ALA A 80 0.53 14.20 18.50
C ALA A 80 1.56 13.11 18.90
N ASP A 81 1.13 12.01 19.53
CA ASP A 81 2.02 11.00 20.13
C ASP A 81 1.93 9.61 19.47
N ASP A 82 0.92 9.39 18.62
CA ASP A 82 0.66 8.10 17.99
C ASP A 82 1.04 8.07 16.50
N PRO A 83 1.46 6.91 15.97
CA PRO A 83 1.80 6.78 14.56
C PRO A 83 0.59 7.11 13.68
N TYR A 84 0.73 8.12 12.83
CA TYR A 84 -0.33 8.54 11.91
C TYR A 84 -0.69 7.41 10.92
N PHE A 85 -1.81 6.73 11.18
CA PHE A 85 -2.42 5.79 10.25
C PHE A 85 -3.42 6.51 9.34
N TYR A 86 -3.05 6.67 8.07
CA TYR A 86 -3.91 7.22 7.04
C TYR A 86 -4.62 6.09 6.29
N LEU A 87 -5.71 5.56 6.85
CA LEU A 87 -6.54 4.53 6.20
C LEU A 87 -6.84 4.81 4.70
N PRO A 88 -7.11 6.06 4.26
CA PRO A 88 -7.29 6.34 2.83
C PRO A 88 -6.07 6.00 1.97
N VAL A 89 -4.86 6.10 2.52
CA VAL A 89 -3.61 5.80 1.81
C VAL A 89 -3.45 4.30 1.58
N GLY A 90 -3.73 3.47 2.59
CA GLY A 90 -3.67 2.01 2.42
C GLY A 90 -4.71 1.52 1.41
N VAL A 91 -5.95 2.01 1.49
CA VAL A 91 -7.00 1.71 0.49
C VAL A 91 -6.57 2.15 -0.92
N GLY A 92 -6.00 3.34 -1.06
CA GLY A 92 -5.50 3.84 -2.34
C GLY A 92 -4.37 2.96 -2.92
N ALA A 93 -3.40 2.59 -2.09
CA ALA A 93 -2.29 1.72 -2.48
C ALA A 93 -2.77 0.29 -2.82
N PHE A 94 -3.77 -0.22 -2.11
CA PHE A 94 -4.43 -1.50 -2.41
C PHE A 94 -5.05 -1.48 -3.81
N LEU A 95 -5.85 -0.46 -4.12
CA LEU A 95 -6.50 -0.32 -5.43
C LEU A 95 -5.47 -0.14 -6.56
N ALA A 96 -4.41 0.64 -6.31
CA ALA A 96 -3.32 0.81 -7.27
C ALA A 96 -2.59 -0.53 -7.53
N GLY A 97 -2.25 -1.26 -6.47
CA GLY A 97 -1.66 -2.59 -6.56
C GLY A 97 -2.54 -3.58 -7.33
N LEU A 98 -3.84 -3.59 -7.06
CA LEU A 98 -4.82 -4.43 -7.78
C LEU A 98 -4.88 -4.08 -9.27
N GLY A 99 -4.89 -2.79 -9.61
CA GLY A 99 -4.87 -2.31 -10.99
C GLY A 99 -3.60 -2.74 -11.74
N ILE A 100 -2.44 -2.63 -11.11
CA ILE A 100 -1.15 -3.07 -11.68
C ILE A 100 -1.14 -4.59 -11.84
N LEU A 101 -1.63 -5.34 -10.86
CA LEU A 101 -1.69 -6.80 -10.91
C LEU A 101 -2.55 -7.28 -12.09
N VAL A 102 -3.78 -6.78 -12.20
CA VAL A 102 -4.69 -7.10 -13.30
C VAL A 102 -4.08 -6.68 -14.64
N GLY A 103 -3.49 -5.49 -14.71
CA GLY A 103 -2.85 -4.97 -15.91
C GLY A 103 -1.65 -5.82 -16.36
N ALA A 104 -0.78 -6.22 -15.44
CA ALA A 104 0.39 -7.05 -15.70
C ALA A 104 -0.01 -8.46 -16.16
N VAL A 105 -0.98 -9.08 -15.49
CA VAL A 105 -1.51 -10.39 -15.88
C VAL A 105 -2.14 -10.33 -17.27
N ARG A 106 -2.98 -9.32 -17.54
CA ARG A 106 -3.61 -9.13 -18.86
C ARG A 106 -2.59 -8.85 -19.95
N ALA A 107 -1.54 -8.07 -19.66
CA ALA A 107 -0.46 -7.80 -20.60
C ALA A 107 0.34 -9.07 -20.92
N ARG A 108 0.60 -9.92 -19.92
CA ARG A 108 1.29 -11.20 -20.10
C ARG A 108 0.48 -12.14 -20.98
N TYR A 109 -0.83 -12.30 -20.73
CA TYR A 109 -1.70 -13.13 -21.58
C TYR A 109 -1.74 -12.69 -23.04
N ARG A 110 -1.57 -11.39 -23.34
CA ARG A 110 -1.51 -10.89 -24.72
C ARG A 110 -0.20 -11.19 -25.44
N LEU A 111 0.85 -11.55 -24.70
CA LEU A 111 2.17 -11.85 -25.26
C LEU A 111 2.36 -13.35 -25.56
N GLY A 112 1.33 -14.19 -25.35
CA GLY A 112 1.37 -15.66 -25.49
C GLY A 112 2.07 -16.35 -24.33
#